data_AF-A0A841QFR8-F1
#
_entry.id   AF-A0A841QFR8-F1
#
_cell.length_a   1.000
_cell.length_b   1.000
_cell.length_c   1.000
_cell.angle_alpha   90.00
_cell.angle_beta   90.00
_cell.angle_gamma   90.00
#
_symmetry.space_group_name_H-M   'P 1'
#
loop_
_entity.id
_entity.type
_entity.pdbx_description
1 polymer ?
#
loop_
_entity_poly.entity_id
_entity_poly.type
_entity_poly.pdbx_seq_one_letter_code
_entity_poly.pdbx_strand_id
1 'polypeptide(L)'
;MSATRTRKAWRVSIRGYDGESIEYAATAGKARYEAYLSVSDCNDAVTFADIRVLREHSADITFPPIPTEATSVSKIALEKLLHACGVTRERPEKCGYRSHFYCSSNNPQMLELVEAGLMESTKKGWGEGDCYFHATPVGQTAAFAMCPLYRGDDFAWPEVAA
;
A
#
# COMPACT_ATOMS: atom_id res chain seq x y z
N MET A 1 -9.13 -14.58 15.67
CA MET A 1 -9.08 -13.21 15.12
C MET A 1 -7.65 -12.98 14.64
N SER A 2 -7.45 -12.59 13.39
CA SER A 2 -6.10 -12.26 12.91
C SER A 2 -5.56 -11.05 13.67
N ALA A 3 -4.26 -11.05 13.96
CA ALA A 3 -3.62 -9.96 14.71
C ALA A 3 -3.73 -8.63 13.94
N THR A 4 -3.97 -7.53 14.66
CA THR A 4 -4.07 -6.19 14.06
C THR A 4 -2.78 -5.83 13.33
N ARG A 5 -2.89 -5.59 12.02
CA ARG A 5 -1.76 -5.19 11.18
C ARG A 5 -1.46 -3.71 11.40
N THR A 6 -0.29 -3.41 11.97
CA THR A 6 0.12 -2.04 12.28
C THR A 6 1.45 -1.72 11.60
N ARG A 7 1.47 -0.66 10.80
CA ARG A 7 2.70 -0.10 10.23
C ARG A 7 3.28 0.90 11.22
N LYS A 8 4.40 0.51 11.84
CA LYS A 8 5.05 1.29 12.89
C LYS A 8 5.78 2.52 12.35
N ALA A 9 5.54 3.66 12.97
CA ALA A 9 6.20 4.93 12.66
C ALA A 9 7.39 5.25 13.60
N TRP A 10 8.41 5.87 13.02
CA TRP A 10 9.61 6.31 13.72
C TRP A 10 9.93 7.74 13.35
N ARG A 11 10.05 8.59 14.36
CA ARG A 11 10.53 9.95 14.21
C ARG A 11 12.03 9.92 14.04
N VAL A 12 12.51 10.52 12.96
CA VAL A 12 13.93 10.56 12.59
C VAL A 12 14.43 12.01 12.64
N SER A 13 15.57 12.21 13.28
CA SER A 13 16.34 13.46 13.24
C SER A 13 17.79 13.16 12.85
N ILE A 14 18.38 14.05 12.05
CA ILE A 14 19.74 13.90 11.54
C ILE A 14 20.57 15.07 12.06
N ARG A 15 21.71 14.77 12.69
CA ARG A 15 22.60 15.80 13.23
C ARG A 15 23.05 16.75 12.12
N GLY A 16 22.92 18.06 12.35
CA GLY A 16 23.32 19.10 11.40
C GLY A 16 22.24 19.44 10.35
N TYR A 17 21.08 18.80 10.42
CA TYR A 17 19.91 19.14 9.62
C TYR A 17 18.81 19.68 10.52
N ASP A 18 18.11 20.71 10.04
CA ASP A 18 16.90 21.20 10.69
C ASP A 18 15.71 20.34 10.27
N GLY A 19 14.90 19.92 11.25
CA GLY A 19 13.65 19.19 11.03
C GLY A 19 13.66 17.74 11.47
N GLU A 20 12.46 17.18 11.54
CA GLU A 20 12.22 15.77 11.82
C GLU A 20 11.37 15.18 10.69
N SER A 21 11.61 13.92 10.33
CA SER A 21 10.77 13.16 9.41
C SER A 21 10.12 11.96 10.11
N ILE A 22 9.09 11.38 9.49
CA ILE A 22 8.50 10.12 9.91
C ILE A 22 8.91 9.03 8.91
N GLU A 23 9.58 8.00 9.41
CA GLU A 23 9.91 6.80 8.66
C GLU A 23 9.09 5.61 9.14
N TYR A 24 8.55 4.81 8.21
CA TYR A 24 7.79 3.61 8.55
C TYR A 24 8.66 2.36 8.39
N ALA A 25 8.94 1.68 9.49
CA ALA A 25 9.77 0.48 9.49
C ALA A 25 9.41 -0.50 10.62
N ALA A 26 9.73 -1.78 10.45
CA ALA A 26 9.44 -2.80 11.46
C ALA A 26 10.18 -2.58 12.79
N THR A 27 11.37 -1.96 12.72
CA THR A 27 12.27 -1.71 13.85
C THR A 27 12.99 -0.37 13.70
N ALA A 28 13.50 0.17 14.81
CA ALA A 28 14.29 1.41 14.82
C ALA A 28 15.51 1.32 13.91
N GLY A 29 16.20 0.17 13.90
CA GLY A 29 17.39 -0.05 13.07
C GLY A 29 17.08 0.01 11.57
N LYS A 30 15.93 -0.53 11.15
CA LYS A 30 15.48 -0.42 9.74
C LYS A 30 15.11 1.02 9.37
N ALA A 31 14.39 1.74 10.23
CA ALA A 31 14.10 3.16 10.00
C ALA A 31 15.39 4.00 9.88
N ARG A 32 16.36 3.76 10.76
CA ARG A 32 17.66 4.43 10.71
C ARG A 32 18.42 4.14 9.42
N TYR A 33 18.34 2.91 8.93
CA TYR A 33 18.98 2.50 7.69
C TYR A 33 18.32 3.12 6.46
N GLU A 34 16.99 3.17 6.38
CA GLU A 34 16.29 3.87 5.29
C GLU A 34 16.64 5.37 5.27
N ALA A 35 16.66 6.02 6.44
CA ALA A 35 17.09 7.41 6.55
C ALA A 35 18.55 7.61 6.09
N TYR A 36 19.44 6.68 6.46
CA TYR A 36 20.84 6.69 6.01
C TYR A 36 20.94 6.59 4.49
N LEU A 37 20.24 5.64 3.86
CA LEU A 37 20.23 5.51 2.41
C LEU A 37 19.72 6.79 1.73
N SER A 38 18.64 7.38 2.26
CA SER A 38 18.05 8.60 1.69
C SER A 38 18.97 9.81 1.75
N VAL A 39 19.76 9.98 2.83
CA VAL A 39 20.66 11.12 2.97
C VAL A 39 22.02 10.88 2.32
N SER A 40 22.52 9.64 2.34
CA SER A 40 23.82 9.29 1.75
C SER A 40 23.87 9.48 0.24
N ASP A 41 22.71 9.47 -0.43
CA ASP A 41 22.59 9.78 -1.86
C ASP A 41 22.95 11.23 -2.19
N CYS A 42 22.81 12.16 -1.23
CA CYS A 42 23.09 13.59 -1.44
C CYS A 42 24.17 14.17 -0.53
N ASN A 43 24.53 13.49 0.56
CA ASN A 43 25.57 13.90 1.50
C ASN A 43 26.24 12.68 2.15
N ASP A 44 27.48 12.41 1.75
CA ASP A 44 28.28 11.29 2.25
C ASP A 44 28.94 11.55 3.62
N ALA A 45 28.91 12.80 4.12
CA ALA A 45 29.46 13.15 5.42
C ALA A 45 28.56 12.73 6.59
N VAL A 46 27.26 12.51 6.34
CA VAL A 46 26.34 12.01 7.36
C VAL A 46 26.60 10.54 7.60
N THR A 47 26.98 10.19 8.82
CA THR A 47 27.18 8.80 9.20
C THR A 47 25.92 8.21 9.81
N PHE A 48 25.85 6.87 9.88
CA PHE A 48 24.78 6.19 10.59
C PHE A 48 24.65 6.71 12.03
N ALA A 49 25.77 7.03 12.70
CA ALA A 49 25.82 7.53 14.07
C ALA A 49 25.09 8.88 14.26
N ASP A 50 25.03 9.69 13.22
CA ASP A 50 24.40 11.02 13.23
C ASP A 50 22.87 10.99 13.16
N ILE A 51 22.29 9.82 12.89
CA ILE A 51 20.84 9.63 12.73
C ILE A 51 20.24 9.14 14.04
N ARG A 52 19.32 9.90 14.63
CA ARG A 52 18.54 9.52 15.80
C ARG A 52 17.16 9.07 15.37
N VAL A 53 16.71 7.95 15.95
CA VAL A 53 15.39 7.37 15.68
C VAL A 53 14.66 7.14 16.99
N LEU A 54 13.45 7.68 17.10
CA LEU A 54 12.57 7.53 18.26
C LEU A 54 11.22 6.97 17.81
N ARG A 55 10.58 6.18 18.67
CA ARG A 55 9.28 5.59 18.35
C ARG A 55 8.19 6.67 18.36
N GLU A 56 7.40 6.76 17.30
CA GLU A 56 6.27 7.69 17.21
C GLU A 56 4.94 6.91 17.16
N HIS A 57 4.39 6.54 18.32
CA HIS A 57 3.17 5.73 18.39
C HIS A 57 1.94 6.43 17.82
N SER A 58 1.83 7.75 17.99
CA SER A 58 0.74 8.58 17.48
C SER A 58 0.64 8.59 15.95
N ALA A 59 1.74 8.30 15.26
CA ALA A 59 1.83 8.26 13.80
C ALA A 59 1.71 6.82 13.26
N ASP A 60 1.44 5.82 14.10
CA ASP A 60 1.19 4.46 13.62
C ASP A 60 -0.03 4.39 12.71
N ILE A 61 0.09 3.60 11.65
CA ILE A 61 -1.03 3.33 10.76
C ILE A 61 -1.57 1.94 11.08
N THR A 62 -2.81 1.90 11.53
CA THR A 62 -3.56 0.65 11.73
C THR A 62 -4.32 0.29 10.46
N PHE A 63 -4.11 -0.91 9.97
CA PHE A 63 -4.73 -1.40 8.75
C PHE A 63 -6.08 -2.04 9.09
N PRO A 64 -7.15 -1.78 8.32
CA PRO A 64 -8.43 -2.41 8.53
C PRO A 64 -8.34 -3.92 8.24
N PRO A 65 -9.27 -4.73 8.77
CA PRO A 65 -9.41 -6.11 8.34
C PRO A 65 -9.78 -6.18 6.85
N ILE A 66 -9.44 -7.29 6.19
CA ILE A 66 -9.84 -7.53 4.80
C ILE A 66 -11.37 -7.68 4.75
N PRO A 67 -12.09 -6.89 3.94
CA PRO A 67 -13.54 -7.02 3.78
C PRO A 67 -13.93 -8.40 3.27
N THR A 68 -15.11 -8.88 3.66
CA THR A 68 -15.63 -10.20 3.26
C THR A 68 -15.77 -10.34 1.75
N GLU A 69 -16.08 -9.26 1.06
CA GLU A 69 -16.22 -9.13 -0.39
C GLU A 69 -14.95 -9.53 -1.14
N ALA A 70 -13.77 -9.36 -0.53
CA ALA A 70 -12.50 -9.73 -1.13
C ALA A 70 -12.13 -11.20 -0.90
N THR A 71 -12.84 -11.94 -0.04
CA THR A 71 -12.44 -13.30 0.37
C THR A 71 -12.73 -14.35 -0.69
N SER A 72 -13.78 -14.17 -1.49
CA SER A 72 -14.15 -15.08 -2.60
C SER A 72 -13.57 -14.66 -3.95
N VAL A 73 -12.77 -13.59 -4.00
CA VAL A 73 -12.21 -13.05 -5.24
C VAL A 73 -10.86 -13.69 -5.54
N SER A 74 -10.65 -14.04 -6.79
CA SER A 74 -9.42 -14.63 -7.28
C SER A 74 -8.22 -13.70 -7.01
N LYS A 75 -7.07 -14.31 -6.69
CA LYS A 75 -5.83 -13.57 -6.48
C LYS A 75 -5.48 -12.65 -7.65
N ILE A 76 -5.70 -13.10 -8.89
CA ILE A 76 -5.38 -12.34 -10.10
C ILE A 76 -6.28 -11.09 -10.22
N ALA A 77 -7.56 -11.20 -9.84
CA ALA A 77 -8.44 -10.03 -9.77
C ALA A 77 -8.01 -9.08 -8.65
N LEU A 78 -7.67 -9.58 -7.45
CA LEU A 78 -7.16 -8.75 -6.37
C LEU A 78 -5.83 -8.05 -6.73
N GLU A 79 -4.95 -8.68 -7.52
CA GLU A 79 -3.75 -8.04 -8.07
C GLU A 79 -4.10 -6.83 -8.96
N LYS A 80 -5.16 -6.92 -9.78
CA LYS A 80 -5.64 -5.78 -10.56
C LYS A 80 -6.23 -4.68 -9.69
N LEU A 81 -6.97 -5.02 -8.63
CA LEU A 81 -7.47 -4.06 -7.65
C LEU A 81 -6.31 -3.30 -6.97
N LEU A 82 -5.29 -4.05 -6.50
CA LEU A 82 -4.08 -3.48 -5.91
C LEU A 82 -3.37 -2.55 -6.89
N HIS A 83 -3.22 -2.98 -8.15
CA HIS A 83 -2.67 -2.12 -9.19
C HIS A 83 -3.52 -0.85 -9.38
N ALA A 84 -4.84 -0.97 -9.50
CA ALA A 84 -5.77 0.15 -9.65
C ALA A 84 -5.67 1.16 -8.50
N CYS A 85 -5.39 0.67 -7.29
CA CYS A 85 -5.20 1.47 -6.08
C CYS A 85 -3.74 1.94 -5.88
N GLY A 86 -2.86 1.65 -6.84
CA GLY A 86 -1.47 2.12 -6.81
C GLY A 86 -0.56 1.39 -5.82
N VAL A 87 -0.97 0.22 -5.35
CA VAL A 87 -0.22 -0.57 -4.38
C VAL A 87 0.85 -1.38 -5.11
N THR A 88 2.10 -1.29 -4.65
CA THR A 88 3.18 -2.19 -5.03
C THR A 88 3.98 -2.61 -3.79
N ARG A 89 4.80 -3.65 -3.90
CA ARG A 89 5.69 -4.08 -2.81
C ARG A 89 6.81 -3.08 -2.55
N GLU A 90 7.24 -2.35 -3.57
CA GLU A 90 8.35 -1.39 -3.52
C GLU A 90 7.91 -0.04 -2.93
N ARG A 91 6.62 0.31 -3.12
CA ARG A 91 6.04 1.60 -2.75
C ARG A 91 4.69 1.46 -2.03
N PRO A 92 4.62 0.74 -0.90
CA PRO A 92 3.36 0.52 -0.18
C PRO A 92 2.78 1.80 0.44
N GLU A 93 3.55 2.88 0.55
CA GLU A 93 3.10 4.23 0.91
C GLU A 93 2.22 4.89 -0.14
N LYS A 94 2.27 4.43 -1.39
CA LYS A 94 1.43 4.95 -2.47
C LYS A 94 0.02 4.36 -2.47
N CYS A 95 -0.28 3.39 -1.62
CA CYS A 95 -1.62 2.81 -1.55
C CYS A 95 -2.70 3.89 -1.42
N GLY A 96 -3.64 3.92 -2.37
CA GLY A 96 -4.73 4.89 -2.42
C GLY A 96 -4.43 6.19 -3.19
N TYR A 97 -3.22 6.38 -3.74
CA TYR A 97 -2.88 7.57 -4.54
C TYR A 97 -3.72 7.67 -5.83
N ARG A 98 -4.24 6.54 -6.29
CA ARG A 98 -5.17 6.40 -7.40
C ARG A 98 -6.21 5.34 -7.03
N SER A 99 -7.26 5.23 -7.83
CA SER A 99 -8.37 4.31 -7.60
C SER A 99 -9.03 3.84 -8.89
N HIS A 100 -8.29 3.78 -10.00
CA HIS A 100 -8.86 3.41 -11.28
C HIS A 100 -7.93 2.56 -12.14
N PHE A 101 -8.52 1.80 -13.04
CA PHE A 101 -7.84 0.95 -14.01
C PHE A 101 -8.51 1.07 -15.38
N TYR A 102 -7.72 1.19 -16.43
CA TYR A 102 -8.21 1.26 -17.81
C TYR A 102 -7.89 -0.03 -18.54
N CYS A 103 -8.91 -0.69 -19.08
CA CYS A 103 -8.75 -1.85 -19.97
C CYS A 103 -10.05 -2.15 -20.73
N SER A 104 -10.05 -3.27 -21.46
CA SER A 104 -11.27 -3.82 -22.06
C SER A 104 -12.38 -3.99 -21.02
N SER A 105 -13.59 -3.58 -21.41
CA SER A 105 -14.83 -3.76 -20.65
C SER A 105 -15.21 -5.23 -20.42
N ASN A 106 -14.64 -6.13 -21.22
CA ASN A 106 -14.84 -7.58 -21.14
C ASN A 106 -13.74 -8.30 -20.34
N ASN A 107 -12.86 -7.57 -19.63
CA ASN A 107 -11.81 -8.22 -18.85
C ASN A 107 -12.43 -9.06 -17.69
N PRO A 108 -12.25 -10.39 -17.67
CA PRO A 108 -12.97 -11.25 -16.74
C PRO A 108 -12.61 -10.96 -15.28
N GLN A 109 -11.36 -10.62 -14.98
CA GLN A 109 -10.95 -10.29 -13.62
C GLN A 109 -11.51 -8.94 -13.14
N MET A 110 -11.68 -7.96 -14.03
CA MET A 110 -12.33 -6.70 -13.66
C MET A 110 -13.83 -6.89 -13.45
N LEU A 111 -14.48 -7.73 -14.25
CA LEU A 111 -15.89 -8.09 -14.07
C LEU A 111 -16.11 -8.84 -12.76
N GLU A 112 -15.21 -9.73 -12.37
CA GLU A 112 -15.21 -10.40 -11.06
C GLU A 112 -15.16 -9.38 -9.90
N LEU A 113 -14.30 -8.36 -9.99
CA LEU A 113 -14.24 -7.28 -8.99
C LEU A 113 -15.52 -6.44 -8.95
N VAL A 114 -16.19 -6.26 -10.10
CA VAL A 114 -17.48 -5.55 -10.17
C VAL A 114 -18.58 -6.38 -9.53
N GLU A 115 -18.64 -7.68 -9.81
CA GLU A 115 -19.60 -8.61 -9.20
C GLU A 115 -19.43 -8.68 -7.67
N ALA A 116 -18.19 -8.65 -7.18
CA ALA A 116 -17.87 -8.58 -5.77
C ALA A 116 -18.11 -7.19 -5.12
N GLY A 117 -18.49 -6.16 -5.90
CA GLY A 117 -18.71 -4.80 -5.39
C GLY A 117 -17.43 -4.03 -5.01
N LEU A 118 -16.26 -4.53 -5.41
CA LEU A 118 -14.96 -3.89 -5.15
C LEU A 118 -14.62 -2.82 -6.20
N MET A 119 -15.21 -2.92 -7.39
CA MET A 119 -15.04 -1.92 -8.45
C MET A 119 -16.35 -1.59 -9.17
N GLU A 120 -16.38 -0.45 -9.84
CA GLU A 120 -17.48 0.01 -10.69
C GLU A 120 -16.95 0.32 -12.10
N SER A 121 -17.66 -0.15 -13.13
CA SER A 121 -17.36 0.20 -14.53
C SER A 121 -18.03 1.51 -14.93
N THR A 122 -17.28 2.42 -15.54
CA THR A 122 -17.84 3.65 -16.11
C THR A 122 -18.57 3.42 -17.43
N LYS A 123 -18.42 2.23 -18.03
CA LYS A 123 -18.87 1.90 -19.40
C LYS A 123 -18.37 2.88 -20.47
N LYS A 124 -17.31 3.64 -20.18
CA LYS A 124 -16.73 4.67 -21.06
C LYS A 124 -15.21 4.53 -21.07
N GLY A 125 -14.63 4.57 -22.26
CA GLY A 125 -13.18 4.49 -22.49
C GLY A 125 -12.76 5.32 -23.71
N TRP A 126 -11.47 5.32 -24.01
CA TRP A 126 -10.91 6.03 -25.16
C TRP A 126 -11.13 5.24 -26.47
N GLY A 127 -11.13 3.92 -26.37
CA GLY A 127 -11.42 3.00 -27.48
C GLY A 127 -12.80 2.37 -27.40
N GLU A 128 -13.28 1.87 -28.55
CA GLU A 128 -14.46 1.01 -28.59
C GLU A 128 -14.20 -0.27 -27.80
N GLY A 129 -15.11 -0.62 -26.88
CA GLY A 129 -14.98 -1.80 -26.03
C GLY A 129 -14.06 -1.64 -24.81
N ASP A 130 -13.45 -0.47 -24.60
CA ASP A 130 -12.66 -0.16 -23.41
C ASP A 130 -13.48 0.60 -22.36
N CYS A 131 -13.12 0.46 -21.09
CA CYS A 131 -13.65 1.31 -20.03
C CYS A 131 -12.68 1.56 -18.89
N TYR A 132 -13.01 2.58 -18.09
CA TYR A 132 -12.43 2.74 -16.76
C TYR A 132 -13.22 1.93 -15.75
N PHE A 133 -12.49 1.29 -14.84
CA PHE A 133 -13.01 0.70 -13.62
C PHE A 133 -12.50 1.51 -12.44
N HIS A 134 -13.38 1.94 -11.55
CA HIS A 134 -13.03 2.68 -10.34
C HIS A 134 -13.23 1.81 -9.10
N ALA A 135 -12.28 1.84 -8.17
CA ALA A 135 -12.40 1.14 -6.90
C ALA A 135 -13.47 1.84 -6.04
N THR A 136 -14.44 1.05 -5.57
CA THR A 136 -15.45 1.51 -4.61
C THR A 136 -14.79 1.82 -3.26
N PRO A 137 -15.48 2.47 -2.31
CA PRO A 137 -14.95 2.61 -0.95
C PRO A 137 -14.56 1.27 -0.30
N VAL A 138 -15.32 0.20 -0.57
CA VAL A 138 -15.01 -1.16 -0.11
C VAL A 138 -13.75 -1.69 -0.83
N GLY A 139 -13.63 -1.49 -2.15
CA GLY A 139 -12.44 -1.84 -2.91
C GLY A 139 -11.16 -1.14 -2.43
N GLN A 140 -11.24 0.15 -2.12
CA GLN A 140 -10.11 0.90 -1.56
C GLN A 140 -9.75 0.41 -0.17
N THR A 141 -10.75 0.08 0.66
CA THR A 141 -10.53 -0.52 1.98
C THR A 141 -9.86 -1.88 1.86
N ALA A 142 -10.30 -2.73 0.92
CA ALA A 142 -9.70 -4.03 0.64
C ALA A 142 -8.24 -3.89 0.15
N ALA A 143 -7.98 -2.97 -0.79
CA ALA A 143 -6.63 -2.70 -1.26
C ALA A 143 -5.71 -2.22 -0.11
N PHE A 144 -6.22 -1.35 0.76
CA PHE A 144 -5.48 -0.91 1.94
C PHE A 144 -5.25 -2.04 2.93
N ALA A 145 -6.27 -2.85 3.24
CA ALA A 145 -6.18 -4.02 4.12
C ALA A 145 -5.18 -5.07 3.63
N MET A 146 -5.00 -5.22 2.31
CA MET A 146 -4.05 -6.16 1.70
C MET A 146 -2.66 -5.56 1.49
N CYS A 147 -2.52 -4.22 1.56
CA CYS A 147 -1.27 -3.52 1.27
C CYS A 147 -0.14 -3.99 2.21
N PRO A 148 1.10 -4.16 1.71
CA PRO A 148 2.25 -4.54 2.54
C PRO A 148 2.51 -3.51 3.64
N LEU A 149 2.99 -3.97 4.81
CA LEU A 149 3.32 -3.04 5.90
C LEU A 149 4.60 -2.28 5.58
N TYR A 150 5.62 -2.97 5.04
CA TYR A 150 6.90 -2.36 4.71
C TYR A 150 7.32 -2.71 3.28
N ARG A 151 8.29 -1.95 2.76
CA ARG A 151 8.87 -2.20 1.43
C ARG A 151 9.43 -3.63 1.37
N GLY A 152 9.07 -4.36 0.33
CA GLY A 152 9.52 -5.73 0.08
C GLY A 152 8.74 -6.82 0.81
N ASP A 153 7.83 -6.48 1.72
CA ASP A 153 6.90 -7.45 2.31
C ASP A 153 5.91 -7.97 1.25
N ASP A 154 5.36 -9.16 1.47
CA ASP A 154 4.26 -9.67 0.64
C ASP A 154 2.93 -8.98 0.98
N PHE A 155 1.98 -9.06 0.05
CA PHE A 155 0.61 -8.64 0.27
C PHE A 155 -0.07 -9.56 1.29
N ALA A 156 -0.97 -8.99 2.09
CA ALA A 156 -1.84 -9.77 2.96
C ALA A 156 -3.01 -10.32 2.15
N TRP A 157 -2.80 -11.43 1.45
CA TRP A 157 -3.85 -12.10 0.70
C TRP A 157 -4.94 -12.63 1.64
N PRO A 158 -6.23 -12.56 1.27
CA PRO A 158 -7.26 -13.30 1.99
C PRO A 158 -6.91 -14.79 1.91
N GLU A 159 -6.94 -15.47 3.05
CA GLU A 159 -6.84 -16.93 3.06
C GLU A 159 -8.05 -17.48 2.30
N VAL A 160 -7.81 -18.22 1.24
CA VAL A 160 -8.88 -18.98 0.58
C VAL A 160 -9.32 -20.01 1.61
N ALA A 161 -10.56 -19.91 2.09
CA ALA A 161 -11.13 -20.96 2.93
C ALA A 161 -11.01 -22.28 2.15
N ALA A 162 -10.21 -23.20 2.70
CA ALA A 162 -10.02 -24.55 2.15
C ALA A 162 -11.30 -25.38 2.25
#